data_AF-A0A520A4B2-F1
#
_entry.id   AF-A0A520A4B2-F1
#
_cell.length_a   1.000
_cell.length_b   1.000
_cell.length_c   1.000
_cell.angle_alpha   90.00
_cell.angle_beta   90.00
_cell.angle_gamma   90.00
#
_symmetry.space_group_name_H-M   'P 1'
#
loop_
_entity.id
_entity.type
_entity.pdbx_description
1 polymer ?
#
loop_
_entity_poly.entity_id
_entity_poly.type
_entity_poly.pdbx_seq_one_letter_code
_entity_poly.pdbx_strand_id
1 'polypeptide(L)'
;MKHLFTTASVCLLAFSLTSCDRAQSNVQTLYTNNCGVSWQLIKAGETLPKGLGMCSYKVTVPDYPMQGESIFKSAFKNRVMAKIEVTYDYSILDAIKYVGEAKYLGKINSDSDDEVNSSKAYETAENSVIDKRIKEVARDLLISEDIVDFSQAEFETKLLESVNELLKSKGVKINFLSFVPIPEEQTRQAIDVVTAMKIYESKGLTEVGKSVTSARAGATKVEVTVQKEEKQAAED
;
A
#
# COMPACT_ATOMS: atom_id res chain seq x y z
N MET A 1 -8.14 6.26 68.77
CA MET A 1 -8.47 5.10 67.89
C MET A 1 -9.26 5.46 66.62
N LYS A 2 -10.22 6.40 66.65
CA LYS A 2 -10.98 6.81 65.44
C LYS A 2 -10.13 7.44 64.33
N HIS A 3 -9.11 8.24 64.69
CA HIS A 3 -8.20 8.87 63.70
C HIS A 3 -7.24 7.89 63.03
N LEU A 4 -6.92 6.75 63.68
CA LEU A 4 -6.01 5.73 63.13
C LEU A 4 -6.70 4.90 62.03
N PHE A 5 -8.01 4.64 62.21
CA PHE A 5 -8.84 3.95 61.22
C PHE A 5 -9.16 4.83 60.01
N THR A 6 -9.30 6.15 60.18
CA THR A 6 -9.54 7.07 59.06
C THR A 6 -8.28 7.26 58.20
N THR A 7 -7.09 7.33 58.79
CA THR A 7 -5.83 7.40 58.03
C THR A 7 -5.51 6.10 57.28
N ALA A 8 -5.83 4.93 57.86
CA ALA A 8 -5.64 3.65 57.19
C ALA A 8 -6.57 3.47 55.97
N SER A 9 -7.80 3.96 56.06
CA SER A 9 -8.79 3.88 54.96
C SER A 9 -8.42 4.81 53.78
N VAL A 10 -7.83 5.98 54.05
CA VAL A 10 -7.35 6.90 53.00
C VAL A 10 -6.12 6.35 52.28
N CYS A 11 -5.21 5.66 52.98
CA CYS A 11 -4.08 4.99 52.34
C CYS A 11 -4.50 3.79 51.46
N LEU A 12 -5.53 3.03 51.83
CA LEU A 12 -6.02 1.90 51.02
C LEU A 12 -6.70 2.36 49.71
N LEU A 13 -7.37 3.51 49.73
CA LEU A 13 -7.95 4.15 48.54
C LEU A 13 -6.90 4.75 47.59
N ALA A 14 -5.69 5.06 48.07
CA ALA A 14 -4.60 5.58 47.24
C ALA A 14 -3.91 4.47 46.40
N PHE A 15 -3.97 3.20 46.82
CA PHE A 15 -3.36 2.09 46.09
C PHE A 15 -4.22 1.56 44.92
N SER A 16 -5.56 1.69 45.00
CA SER A 16 -6.48 1.20 43.97
C SER A 16 -6.57 2.08 42.72
N LEU A 17 -5.89 3.24 42.68
CA LEU A 17 -5.86 4.15 41.52
C LEU A 17 -4.60 4.01 40.64
N THR A 18 -3.78 2.98 40.87
CA THR A 18 -2.62 2.69 40.02
C THR A 18 -2.94 1.70 38.91
N SER A 19 -3.89 2.07 38.04
CA SER A 19 -3.94 1.48 36.71
C SER A 19 -2.67 1.90 35.96
N CYS A 20 -1.69 0.99 35.89
CA CYS A 20 -0.54 1.12 35.02
C CYS A 20 -0.90 0.44 33.70
N ASP A 21 -1.09 1.24 32.66
CA ASP A 21 -1.32 0.74 31.31
C ASP A 21 -0.05 0.00 30.81
N ARG A 22 -0.22 -1.03 29.98
CA ARG A 22 0.90 -1.86 29.48
C ARG A 22 0.92 -1.88 27.97
N ALA A 23 2.12 -1.98 27.40
CA ALA A 23 2.27 -2.13 25.97
C ALA A 23 1.63 -3.44 25.47
N GLN A 24 0.81 -3.33 24.44
CA GLN A 24 0.08 -4.44 23.84
C GLN A 24 0.98 -5.31 22.97
N SER A 25 0.60 -6.57 22.78
CA SER A 25 1.23 -7.47 21.82
C SER A 25 0.75 -7.18 20.39
N ASN A 26 1.55 -7.53 19.37
CA ASN A 26 1.27 -7.32 17.93
C ASN A 26 1.30 -5.86 17.45
N VAL A 27 1.76 -4.94 18.30
CA VAL A 27 2.03 -3.54 17.96
C VAL A 27 3.36 -3.10 18.55
N GLN A 28 4.06 -2.24 17.83
CA GLN A 28 5.23 -1.53 18.32
C GLN A 28 4.75 -0.27 19.06
N THR A 29 4.90 -0.26 20.38
CA THR A 29 4.46 0.86 21.22
C THR A 29 5.59 1.86 21.39
N LEU A 30 5.40 3.07 20.89
CA LEU A 30 6.34 4.18 21.02
C LEU A 30 5.84 5.16 22.07
N TYR A 31 6.77 5.68 22.88
CA TYR A 31 6.50 6.71 23.87
C TYR A 31 7.42 7.91 23.66
N THR A 32 6.87 9.11 23.82
CA THR A 32 7.59 10.38 23.82
C THR A 32 7.24 11.14 25.09
N ASN A 33 8.18 11.93 25.61
CA ASN A 33 7.95 12.93 26.67
C ASN A 33 8.27 14.38 26.21
N ASN A 34 8.65 14.57 24.95
CA ASN A 34 9.09 15.85 24.39
C ASN A 34 8.39 16.18 23.06
N CYS A 35 7.08 15.95 23.00
CA CYS A 35 6.24 16.31 21.87
C CYS A 35 6.64 15.63 20.53
N GLY A 36 7.19 14.42 20.58
CA GLY A 36 7.57 13.65 19.39
C GLY A 36 8.95 13.97 18.82
N VAL A 37 9.78 14.72 19.57
CA VAL A 37 11.18 14.99 19.18
C VAL A 37 12.05 13.74 19.35
N SER A 38 11.81 12.94 20.39
CA SER A 38 12.48 11.65 20.60
C SER A 38 11.48 10.59 21.00
N TRP A 39 11.70 9.38 20.49
CA TRP A 39 10.84 8.23 20.70
C TRP A 39 11.58 7.11 21.41
N GLN A 40 10.89 6.44 22.32
CA GLN A 40 11.35 5.24 22.99
C GLN A 40 10.41 4.09 22.66
N LEU A 41 10.98 2.97 22.21
CA LEU A 41 10.22 1.74 22.00
C LEU A 41 9.99 1.05 23.36
N ILE A 42 8.73 0.83 23.69
CA ILE A 42 8.29 0.10 24.88
C ILE A 42 7.97 -1.32 24.43
N LYS A 43 8.59 -2.32 25.06
CA LYS A 43 8.37 -3.72 24.68
C LYS A 43 7.01 -4.20 25.17
N ALA A 44 6.41 -5.14 24.43
CA ALA A 44 5.15 -5.76 24.83
C ALA A 44 5.23 -6.29 26.28
N GLY A 45 4.21 -5.97 27.08
CA GLY A 45 4.14 -6.33 28.50
C GLY A 45 4.90 -5.41 29.46
N GLU A 46 5.71 -4.46 28.97
CA GLU A 46 6.29 -3.41 29.81
C GLU A 46 5.23 -2.36 30.18
N THR A 47 5.39 -1.75 31.36
CA THR A 47 4.50 -0.70 31.85
C THR A 47 4.76 0.60 31.13
N LEU A 48 3.70 1.25 30.66
CA LEU A 48 3.78 2.56 30.04
C LEU A 48 4.10 3.63 31.10
N PRO A 49 5.09 4.51 30.85
CA PRO A 49 5.35 5.63 31.74
C PRO A 49 4.10 6.52 31.85
N LYS A 50 3.75 6.93 33.08
CA LYS A 50 2.70 7.93 33.28
C LYS A 50 3.21 9.26 32.75
N GLY A 51 2.64 9.72 31.64
CA GLY A 51 3.00 10.99 31.03
C GLY A 51 2.72 12.16 31.97
N LEU A 52 3.73 13.00 32.18
CA LEU A 52 3.58 14.26 32.92
C LEU A 52 3.54 15.40 31.89
N GLY A 53 2.36 15.99 31.68
CA GLY A 53 2.13 17.11 30.77
C GLY A 53 1.73 16.72 29.34
N MET A 54 1.31 17.72 28.54
CA MET A 54 0.70 17.53 27.21
C MET A 54 1.65 16.98 26.14
N CYS A 55 2.96 16.97 26.39
CA CYS A 55 3.97 16.47 25.46
C CYS A 55 4.41 15.03 25.73
N SER A 56 3.79 14.39 26.72
CA SER A 56 3.99 12.98 27.04
C SER A 56 2.83 12.15 26.49
N TYR A 57 3.08 11.34 25.47
CA TYR A 57 2.06 10.50 24.85
C TYR A 57 2.66 9.25 24.21
N LYS A 58 1.80 8.26 23.94
CA LYS A 58 2.14 7.03 23.23
C LYS A 58 1.58 7.02 21.81
N VAL A 59 2.22 6.28 20.93
CA VAL A 59 1.77 5.96 19.57
C VAL A 59 2.00 4.47 19.36
N THR A 60 1.01 3.78 18.81
CA THR A 60 1.12 2.36 18.45
C THR A 60 1.24 2.25 16.94
N VAL A 61 2.14 1.38 16.48
CA VAL A 61 2.35 1.06 15.07
C VAL A 61 2.12 -0.45 14.88
N PRO A 62 1.37 -0.88 13.86
CA PRO A 62 1.19 -2.30 13.56
C PRO A 62 2.51 -3.07 13.40
N ASP A 63 2.61 -4.24 14.03
CA ASP A 63 3.74 -5.17 13.90
C ASP A 63 3.43 -6.37 12.99
N TYR A 64 2.39 -6.25 12.17
CA TYR A 64 1.94 -7.26 11.21
C TYR A 64 2.00 -6.72 9.78
N PRO A 65 2.07 -7.60 8.76
CA PRO A 65 2.04 -7.17 7.37
C PRO A 65 0.75 -6.44 7.03
N MET A 66 0.89 -5.30 6.36
CA MET A 66 -0.20 -4.48 5.84
C MET A 66 -0.20 -4.51 4.32
N GLN A 67 -1.35 -4.21 3.72
CA GLN A 67 -1.51 -4.15 2.27
C GLN A 67 -1.73 -2.71 1.83
N GLY A 68 -1.08 -2.35 0.74
CA GLY A 68 -1.19 -1.06 0.11
C GLY A 68 -1.50 -1.17 -1.38
N GLU A 69 -2.11 -0.12 -1.91
CA GLU A 69 -2.43 0.00 -3.33
C GLU A 69 -2.07 1.40 -3.82
N SER A 70 -1.36 1.46 -4.94
CA SER A 70 -1.00 2.72 -5.58
C SER A 70 -1.37 2.70 -7.06
N ILE A 71 -2.06 3.74 -7.50
CA ILE A 71 -2.42 3.93 -8.91
C ILE A 71 -1.79 5.22 -9.41
N PHE A 72 -0.99 5.13 -10.47
CA PHE A 72 -0.40 6.31 -11.09
C PHE A 72 -0.24 6.15 -12.60
N LYS A 73 -0.13 7.28 -13.30
CA LYS A 73 0.22 7.30 -14.72
C LYS A 73 1.73 7.50 -14.90
N SER A 74 2.31 6.73 -15.81
CA SER A 74 3.71 6.83 -16.20
C SER A 74 3.89 6.55 -17.68
N ALA A 75 5.08 6.85 -18.19
CA ALA A 75 5.48 6.60 -19.56
C ALA A 75 6.54 5.50 -19.62
N PHE A 76 6.35 4.56 -20.54
CA PHE A 76 7.39 3.64 -20.99
C PHE A 76 8.34 4.33 -21.98
N LYS A 77 9.33 3.58 -22.49
CA LYS A 77 10.16 3.99 -23.62
C LYS A 77 9.32 4.57 -24.76
N ASN A 78 9.85 5.59 -25.44
CA ASN A 78 9.16 6.34 -26.51
C ASN A 78 7.88 7.08 -26.08
N ARG A 79 7.72 7.37 -24.78
CA ARG A 79 6.57 8.12 -24.22
C ARG A 79 5.23 7.41 -24.36
N VAL A 80 5.24 6.08 -24.39
CA VAL A 80 4.00 5.31 -24.38
C VAL A 80 3.38 5.38 -22.99
N MET A 81 2.25 6.05 -22.88
CA MET A 81 1.58 6.29 -21.60
C MET A 81 0.79 5.04 -21.17
N ALA A 82 0.90 4.69 -19.88
CA ALA A 82 0.11 3.64 -19.26
C ALA A 82 -0.38 4.09 -17.89
N LYS A 83 -1.57 3.62 -17.53
CA LYS A 83 -2.02 3.59 -16.13
C LYS A 83 -1.31 2.41 -15.48
N ILE A 84 -0.67 2.63 -14.36
CA ILE A 84 0.01 1.62 -13.58
C ILE A 84 -0.82 1.37 -12.32
N GLU A 85 -1.11 0.11 -12.06
CA GLU A 85 -1.69 -0.36 -10.81
C GLU A 85 -0.63 -1.17 -10.07
N VAL A 86 -0.32 -0.76 -8.85
CA VAL A 86 0.64 -1.44 -7.98
C VAL A 86 -0.08 -1.90 -6.73
N THR A 87 -0.02 -3.19 -6.45
CA THR A 87 -0.47 -3.75 -5.17
C THR A 87 0.72 -4.33 -4.46
N TYR A 88 0.83 -4.09 -3.16
CA TYR A 88 1.98 -4.52 -2.40
C TYR A 88 1.60 -4.84 -0.96
N ASP A 89 2.44 -5.64 -0.32
CA ASP A 89 2.39 -5.84 1.11
C ASP A 89 3.70 -5.36 1.76
N TYR A 90 3.58 -4.80 2.96
CA TYR A 90 4.69 -4.20 3.65
C TYR A 90 4.64 -4.44 5.15
N SER A 91 5.80 -4.38 5.77
CA SER A 91 5.97 -4.50 7.22
C SER A 91 6.85 -3.37 7.72
N ILE A 92 6.46 -2.81 8.87
CA ILE A 92 7.22 -1.77 9.54
C ILE A 92 8.22 -2.45 10.48
N LEU A 93 9.50 -2.45 10.12
CA LEU A 93 10.56 -3.10 10.89
C LEU A 93 11.14 -2.19 11.98
N ASP A 94 11.02 -0.88 11.80
CA ASP A 94 11.54 0.12 12.74
C ASP A 94 10.53 1.26 12.86
N ALA A 95 9.65 1.16 13.85
CA ALA A 95 8.59 2.13 14.08
C ALA A 95 9.13 3.55 14.38
N ILE A 96 10.33 3.69 14.96
CA ILE A 96 10.92 5.00 15.26
C ILE A 96 11.26 5.73 13.95
N LYS A 97 11.93 5.05 13.02
CA LYS A 97 12.23 5.63 11.70
C LYS A 97 10.95 5.93 10.93
N TYR A 98 9.97 5.04 11.01
CA TYR A 98 8.71 5.20 10.31
C TYR A 98 7.93 6.43 10.79
N VAL A 99 7.75 6.59 12.10
CA VAL A 99 7.06 7.76 12.70
C VAL A 99 7.85 9.06 12.50
N GLY A 100 9.19 9.00 12.45
CA GLY A 100 10.01 10.16 12.12
C GLY A 100 9.71 10.75 10.74
N GLU A 101 9.30 9.91 9.79
CA GLU A 101 8.94 10.30 8.43
C GLU A 101 7.45 10.63 8.30
N ALA A 102 6.60 9.81 8.91
CA ALA A 102 5.16 9.98 8.95
C ALA A 102 4.73 10.86 10.15
N LYS A 103 5.15 12.13 10.16
CA LYS A 103 4.94 13.07 11.29
C LYS A 103 3.49 13.35 11.68
N TYR A 104 2.53 12.92 10.87
CA TYR A 104 1.10 13.04 11.11
C TYR A 104 0.48 11.78 11.72
N LEU A 105 1.26 10.69 11.83
CA LEU A 105 0.90 9.56 12.70
C LEU A 105 1.12 9.96 14.16
N GLY A 106 0.18 9.57 15.03
CA GLY A 106 0.30 9.78 16.46
C GLY A 106 -0.22 11.12 16.95
N LYS A 107 -1.55 11.29 16.95
CA LYS A 107 -2.15 12.30 17.83
C LYS A 107 -1.98 11.88 19.29
N ILE A 108 -1.90 12.88 20.16
CA ILE A 108 -1.75 12.74 21.61
C ILE A 108 -2.83 11.76 22.13
N ASN A 109 -2.40 10.66 22.75
CA ASN A 109 -3.25 9.65 23.42
C ASN A 109 -4.22 8.88 22.51
N SER A 110 -3.86 8.59 21.26
CA SER A 110 -4.62 7.64 20.43
C SER A 110 -4.17 6.20 20.71
N ASP A 111 -5.10 5.34 21.14
CA ASP A 111 -4.89 3.88 21.16
C ASP A 111 -4.92 3.30 19.74
N SER A 112 -4.45 2.06 19.53
CA SER A 112 -4.53 1.38 18.21
C SER A 112 -5.98 1.24 17.73
N ASP A 113 -6.91 1.21 18.69
CA ASP A 113 -8.32 0.92 18.49
C ASP A 113 -9.17 2.20 18.42
N ASP A 114 -8.55 3.38 18.57
CA ASP A 114 -9.24 4.66 18.45
C ASP A 114 -9.52 4.99 16.99
N GLU A 115 -10.77 5.36 16.69
CA GLU A 115 -11.23 5.80 15.37
C GLU A 115 -10.43 7.03 14.85
N VAL A 116 -9.73 7.76 15.74
CA VAL A 116 -8.88 8.91 15.40
C VAL A 116 -7.50 8.50 14.87
N ASN A 117 -7.07 7.26 15.12
CA ASN A 117 -6.00 6.54 14.43
C ASN A 117 -6.51 5.88 13.12
N SER A 118 -7.65 6.38 12.60
CA SER A 118 -8.34 5.92 11.40
C SER A 118 -7.39 5.50 10.30
N SER A 119 -7.73 4.40 9.64
CA SER A 119 -7.18 3.94 8.36
C SER A 119 -6.62 5.06 7.46
N LYS A 120 -7.30 6.21 7.40
CA LYS A 120 -6.88 7.42 6.67
C LYS A 120 -5.51 8.02 7.07
N ALA A 121 -5.13 8.00 8.34
CA ALA A 121 -3.83 8.49 8.80
C ALA A 121 -2.69 7.56 8.35
N TYR A 122 -2.94 6.25 8.40
CA TYR A 122 -2.03 5.22 7.87
C TYR A 122 -1.99 5.23 6.34
N GLU A 123 -3.11 5.41 5.67
CA GLU A 123 -3.18 5.62 4.21
C GLU A 123 -2.38 6.87 3.81
N THR A 124 -2.48 7.95 4.57
CA THR A 124 -1.64 9.14 4.33
C THR A 124 -0.16 8.80 4.56
N ALA A 125 0.16 7.97 5.57
CA ALA A 125 1.52 7.54 5.96
C ALA A 125 2.18 6.79 4.82
N GLU A 126 1.46 5.77 4.36
CA GLU A 126 1.75 4.96 3.20
C GLU A 126 1.97 5.82 1.94
N ASN A 127 1.03 6.72 1.64
CA ASN A 127 1.12 7.62 0.49
C ASN A 127 2.42 8.44 0.48
N SER A 128 2.83 8.97 1.64
CA SER A 128 4.00 9.84 1.71
C SER A 128 5.31 9.08 1.82
N VAL A 129 5.34 7.90 2.46
CA VAL A 129 6.56 7.13 2.74
C VAL A 129 6.83 6.09 1.66
N ILE A 130 5.81 5.34 1.25
CA ILE A 130 5.92 4.15 0.42
C ILE A 130 5.57 4.47 -1.04
N ASP A 131 4.34 4.88 -1.32
CA ASP A 131 3.83 5.13 -2.67
C ASP A 131 4.71 6.09 -3.46
N LYS A 132 5.13 7.18 -2.82
CA LYS A 132 6.04 8.13 -3.45
C LYS A 132 7.33 7.48 -3.96
N ARG A 133 7.91 6.56 -3.19
CA ARG A 133 9.18 5.88 -3.53
C ARG A 133 8.96 4.83 -4.61
N ILE A 134 7.89 4.05 -4.50
CA ILE A 134 7.49 3.11 -5.56
C ILE A 134 7.34 3.86 -6.87
N LYS A 135 6.61 4.98 -6.87
CA LYS A 135 6.34 5.79 -8.05
C LYS A 135 7.61 6.43 -8.64
N GLU A 136 8.50 6.95 -7.79
CA GLU A 136 9.78 7.53 -8.23
C GLU A 136 10.65 6.47 -8.90
N VAL A 137 10.90 5.34 -8.23
CA VAL A 137 11.72 4.25 -8.77
C VAL A 137 11.09 3.65 -10.03
N ALA A 138 9.77 3.39 -10.02
CA ALA A 138 9.08 2.84 -11.18
C ALA A 138 9.21 3.76 -12.39
N ARG A 139 9.06 5.08 -12.21
CA ARG A 139 9.23 6.06 -13.30
C ARG A 139 10.61 6.01 -13.91
N ASP A 140 11.64 5.90 -13.08
CA ASP A 140 13.02 5.87 -13.55
C ASP A 140 13.30 4.58 -14.35
N LEU A 141 12.79 3.44 -13.88
CA LEU A 141 12.95 2.14 -14.56
C LEU A 141 12.16 2.07 -15.88
N LEU A 142 10.92 2.59 -15.91
CA LEU A 142 10.03 2.47 -17.07
C LEU A 142 10.54 3.20 -18.31
N ILE A 143 11.36 4.25 -18.16
CA ILE A 143 11.87 5.03 -19.30
C ILE A 143 12.73 4.17 -20.25
N SER A 144 13.39 3.14 -19.72
CA SER A 144 14.18 2.20 -20.53
C SER A 144 13.40 0.99 -21.04
N GLU A 145 12.23 0.70 -20.48
CA GLU A 145 11.46 -0.51 -20.78
C GLU A 145 10.55 -0.31 -21.99
N ASP A 146 10.57 -1.28 -22.91
CA ASP A 146 9.63 -1.33 -24.03
C ASP A 146 8.36 -2.05 -23.59
N ILE A 147 7.21 -1.40 -23.75
CA ILE A 147 5.92 -1.96 -23.34
C ILE A 147 5.53 -3.22 -24.12
N VAL A 148 6.04 -3.39 -25.35
CA VAL A 148 5.72 -4.54 -26.20
C VAL A 148 6.44 -5.80 -25.73
N ASP A 149 7.69 -5.65 -25.27
CA ASP A 149 8.56 -6.74 -24.84
C ASP A 149 8.71 -6.76 -23.29
N PHE A 150 7.79 -6.10 -22.59
CA PHE A 150 7.83 -5.93 -21.14
C PHE A 150 7.68 -7.26 -20.40
N SER A 151 8.65 -7.59 -19.56
CA SER A 151 8.58 -8.72 -18.64
C SER A 151 8.17 -8.26 -17.25
N GLN A 152 6.93 -8.55 -16.85
CA GLN A 152 6.39 -8.16 -15.54
C GLN A 152 7.23 -8.72 -14.40
N ALA A 153 7.58 -10.01 -14.43
CA ALA A 153 8.32 -10.66 -13.35
C ALA A 153 9.74 -10.09 -13.15
N GLU A 154 10.45 -9.80 -14.24
CA GLU A 154 11.78 -9.20 -14.17
C GLU A 154 11.71 -7.76 -13.64
N PHE A 155 10.72 -7.01 -14.09
CA PHE A 155 10.51 -5.64 -13.65
C PHE A 155 10.13 -5.57 -12.17
N GLU A 156 9.18 -6.40 -11.72
CA GLU A 156 8.78 -6.51 -10.31
C GLU A 156 9.97 -6.83 -9.41
N THR A 157 10.85 -7.76 -9.83
CA THR A 157 12.05 -8.11 -9.09
C THR A 157 12.98 -6.90 -8.93
N LYS A 158 13.30 -6.20 -10.03
CA LYS A 158 14.17 -5.00 -10.00
C LYS A 158 13.55 -3.86 -9.19
N LEU A 159 12.24 -3.65 -9.33
CA LEU A 159 11.50 -2.62 -8.62
C LEU A 159 11.49 -2.91 -7.11
N LEU A 160 11.20 -4.15 -6.71
CA LEU A 160 11.17 -4.57 -5.31
C LEU A 160 12.53 -4.38 -4.64
N GLU A 161 13.63 -4.77 -5.29
CA GLU A 161 14.99 -4.59 -4.79
C GLU A 161 15.32 -3.10 -4.60
N SER A 162 15.07 -2.30 -5.63
CA SER A 162 15.39 -0.87 -5.65
C SER A 162 14.56 -0.07 -4.63
N VAL A 163 13.27 -0.37 -4.50
CA VAL A 163 12.39 0.30 -3.53
C VAL A 163 12.77 -0.11 -2.11
N ASN A 164 13.03 -1.40 -1.85
CA ASN A 164 13.43 -1.85 -0.52
C ASN A 164 14.75 -1.21 -0.06
N GLU A 165 15.69 -0.96 -0.97
CA GLU A 165 16.93 -0.25 -0.62
C GLU A 165 16.64 1.17 -0.10
N LEU A 166 15.71 1.90 -0.72
CA LEU A 166 15.30 3.23 -0.26
C LEU A 166 14.53 3.17 1.06
N LEU A 167 13.64 2.19 1.22
CA LEU A 167 12.74 2.07 2.37
C LEU A 167 13.44 1.60 3.66
N LYS A 168 14.63 0.96 3.57
CA LYS A 168 15.46 0.63 4.74
C LYS A 168 15.72 1.84 5.64
N SER A 169 15.98 3.01 5.04
CA SER A 169 16.20 4.26 5.78
C SER A 169 14.96 4.77 6.52
N LYS A 170 13.78 4.28 6.13
CA LYS A 170 12.46 4.67 6.64
C LYS A 170 11.86 3.62 7.58
N GLY A 171 12.56 2.52 7.82
CA GLY A 171 12.09 1.45 8.70
C GLY A 171 11.00 0.57 8.10
N VAL A 172 10.85 0.55 6.78
CA VAL A 172 9.82 -0.24 6.08
C VAL A 172 10.48 -1.25 5.16
N LYS A 173 9.84 -2.41 5.02
CA LYS A 173 10.17 -3.42 4.01
C LYS A 173 8.90 -3.83 3.27
N ILE A 174 8.97 -3.87 1.95
CA ILE A 174 7.96 -4.48 1.08
C ILE A 174 8.30 -5.97 0.98
N ASN A 175 7.34 -6.86 1.28
CA ASN A 175 7.59 -8.30 1.19
C ASN A 175 7.23 -8.84 -0.20
N PHE A 176 6.13 -8.37 -0.80
CA PHE A 176 5.76 -8.64 -2.17
C PHE A 176 5.15 -7.39 -2.84
N LEU A 177 5.35 -7.29 -4.16
CA LEU A 177 4.90 -6.19 -5.00
C LEU A 177 4.46 -6.77 -6.35
N SER A 178 3.24 -6.42 -6.76
CA SER A 178 2.67 -6.70 -8.08
C SER A 178 2.57 -5.39 -8.87
N PHE A 179 3.02 -5.40 -10.11
CA PHE A 179 3.07 -4.24 -10.98
C PHE A 179 2.34 -4.52 -12.29
N VAL A 180 1.20 -3.87 -12.50
CA VAL A 180 0.35 -4.11 -13.67
C VAL A 180 0.26 -2.85 -14.52
N PRO A 181 0.90 -2.82 -15.71
CA PRO A 181 0.70 -1.75 -16.67
C PRO A 181 -0.58 -1.97 -17.48
N ILE A 182 -1.40 -0.92 -17.56
CA ILE A 182 -2.65 -0.87 -18.32
C ILE A 182 -2.47 0.22 -19.39
N PRO A 183 -2.06 -0.15 -20.61
CA PRO A 183 -1.98 0.77 -21.74
C PRO A 183 -3.37 1.27 -22.13
N GLU A 184 -3.41 2.44 -22.77
CA GLU A 184 -4.65 2.93 -23.39
C GLU A 184 -5.10 2.03 -24.55
N GLU A 185 -6.38 2.05 -24.89
CA GLU A 185 -6.98 1.09 -25.83
C GLU A 185 -6.27 1.05 -27.19
N GLN A 186 -5.91 2.20 -27.76
CA GLN A 186 -5.18 2.26 -29.03
C GLN A 186 -3.80 1.61 -28.92
N THR A 187 -3.09 1.83 -27.82
CA THR A 187 -1.77 1.24 -27.57
C THR A 187 -1.89 -0.26 -27.36
N ARG A 188 -2.87 -0.71 -26.57
CA ARG A 188 -3.15 -2.14 -26.35
C ARG A 188 -3.43 -2.85 -27.67
N GLN A 189 -4.28 -2.28 -28.53
CA GLN A 189 -4.55 -2.84 -29.85
C GLN A 189 -3.29 -2.89 -30.73
N ALA A 190 -2.44 -1.85 -30.68
CA ALA A 190 -1.18 -1.85 -31.41
C ALA A 190 -0.21 -2.94 -30.91
N ILE A 191 -0.09 -3.13 -29.59
CA ILE A 191 0.71 -4.20 -28.99
C ILE A 191 0.18 -5.57 -29.43
N ASP A 192 -1.14 -5.77 -29.42
CA ASP A 192 -1.77 -7.02 -29.84
C ASP A 192 -1.45 -7.34 -31.31
N VAL A 193 -1.52 -6.34 -32.19
CA VAL A 193 -1.19 -6.51 -33.62
C VAL A 193 0.29 -6.82 -33.82
N VAL A 194 1.20 -6.10 -33.15
CA VAL A 194 2.64 -6.34 -33.25
C VAL A 194 2.98 -7.74 -32.73
N THR A 195 2.39 -8.15 -31.61
CA THR A 195 2.58 -9.48 -31.03
C THR A 195 2.06 -10.57 -31.96
N ALA A 196 0.88 -10.39 -32.54
CA ALA A 196 0.33 -11.32 -33.53
C ALA A 196 1.23 -11.41 -34.77
N MET A 197 1.75 -10.30 -35.26
CA MET A 197 2.68 -10.27 -36.40
C MET A 197 3.99 -10.99 -36.11
N LYS A 198 4.58 -10.81 -34.91
CA LYS A 198 5.76 -11.58 -34.46
C LYS A 198 5.48 -13.10 -34.50
N ILE A 199 4.29 -13.53 -34.12
CA ILE A 199 3.89 -14.95 -34.19
C ILE A 199 3.82 -15.41 -35.65
N TYR A 200 3.16 -14.65 -36.53
CA TYR A 200 3.07 -15.00 -37.96
C TYR A 200 4.45 -15.08 -38.61
N GLU A 201 5.34 -14.12 -38.31
CA GLU A 201 6.73 -14.12 -38.78
C GLU A 201 7.50 -15.34 -38.30
N SER A 202 7.35 -15.73 -37.03
CA SER A 202 8.02 -16.92 -36.47
C SER A 202 7.63 -18.23 -37.15
N LYS A 203 6.48 -18.25 -37.85
CA LYS A 203 5.96 -19.40 -38.60
C LYS A 203 6.13 -19.27 -40.11
N GLY A 204 6.78 -18.22 -40.61
CA GLY A 204 6.91 -17.95 -42.04
C GLY A 204 5.59 -17.59 -42.74
N LEU A 205 4.58 -17.15 -41.97
CA LEU A 205 3.22 -16.84 -42.44
C LEU A 205 2.97 -15.32 -42.55
N THR A 206 4.02 -14.52 -42.76
CA THR A 206 3.95 -13.06 -42.74
C THR A 206 2.90 -12.49 -43.70
N GLU A 207 2.80 -13.03 -44.92
CA GLU A 207 1.82 -12.56 -45.90
C GLU A 207 0.37 -12.87 -45.49
N VAL A 208 0.14 -14.00 -44.81
CA VAL A 208 -1.17 -14.33 -44.21
C VAL A 208 -1.46 -13.40 -43.03
N GLY A 209 -0.45 -13.09 -42.20
CA GLY A 209 -0.61 -12.13 -41.10
C GLY A 209 -1.01 -10.74 -41.58
N LYS A 210 -0.39 -10.24 -42.66
CA LYS A 210 -0.72 -8.95 -43.30
C LYS A 210 -2.16 -8.93 -43.84
N SER A 211 -2.58 -10.00 -44.50
CA SER A 211 -3.93 -10.08 -45.08
C SER A 211 -5.02 -10.14 -44.00
N VAL A 212 -4.81 -10.95 -42.96
CA VAL A 212 -5.71 -11.04 -41.79
C VAL A 212 -5.80 -9.70 -41.06
N THR A 213 -4.68 -9.04 -40.83
CA THR A 213 -4.65 -7.73 -40.16
C THR A 213 -5.40 -6.67 -40.97
N SER A 214 -5.18 -6.64 -42.30
CA SER A 214 -5.89 -5.73 -43.21
C SER A 214 -7.40 -5.99 -43.22
N ALA A 215 -7.81 -7.27 -43.26
CA ALA A 215 -9.22 -7.65 -43.21
C ALA A 215 -9.89 -7.28 -41.88
N ARG A 216 -9.16 -7.43 -40.76
CA ARG A 216 -9.65 -7.02 -39.42
C ARG A 216 -9.80 -5.52 -39.27
N ALA A 217 -8.89 -4.73 -39.83
CA ALA A 217 -8.96 -3.27 -39.78
C ALA A 217 -10.20 -2.70 -40.48
N GLY A 218 -10.71 -3.41 -41.51
CA GLY A 218 -11.94 -3.05 -42.22
C GLY A 218 -13.23 -3.66 -41.66
N ALA A 219 -13.17 -4.50 -40.63
CA ALA A 219 -14.33 -5.22 -40.10
C ALA A 219 -15.08 -4.39 -39.05
N THR A 220 -16.31 -3.97 -39.36
CA THR A 220 -17.21 -3.33 -38.39
C THR A 220 -17.58 -4.31 -37.27
N LYS A 221 -17.34 -3.95 -36.00
CA LYS A 221 -17.86 -4.71 -34.85
C LYS A 221 -19.38 -4.56 -34.80
N VAL A 222 -20.12 -5.65 -35.00
CA VAL A 222 -21.56 -5.71 -34.77
C VAL A 222 -21.79 -6.27 -33.37
N GLU A 223 -22.26 -5.43 -32.45
CA GLU A 223 -22.66 -5.85 -31.11
C GLU A 223 -24.08 -6.39 -31.17
N VAL A 224 -24.23 -7.72 -31.19
CA VAL A 224 -25.55 -8.37 -31.24
C VAL A 224 -26.10 -8.48 -29.82
N THR A 225 -26.95 -7.54 -29.43
CA THR A 225 -27.75 -7.68 -28.20
C THR A 225 -28.96 -8.55 -28.50
N VAL A 226 -28.92 -9.81 -28.08
CA VAL A 226 -30.06 -10.72 -28.22
C VAL A 226 -31.11 -10.35 -27.16
N GLN A 227 -32.15 -9.63 -27.57
CA GLN A 227 -33.35 -9.49 -26.74
C GLN A 227 -34.08 -10.81 -26.75
N LYS A 228 -34.17 -11.45 -25.58
CA LYS A 228 -34.89 -12.70 -25.37
C LYS A 228 -36.39 -12.38 -25.40
N GLU A 229 -37.04 -12.59 -26.54
CA GLU A 229 -38.50 -12.52 -26.62
C GLU A 229 -39.12 -13.59 -25.71
N GLU A 230 -39.76 -13.16 -24.62
CA GLU A 230 -40.68 -13.99 -23.87
C GLU A 230 -41.86 -14.34 -24.77
N LYS A 231 -41.84 -15.56 -25.32
CA LYS A 231 -43.05 -16.18 -25.85
C LYS A 231 -44.07 -16.30 -24.72
N GLN A 232 -45.03 -15.39 -24.68
CA GLN A 232 -46.31 -15.62 -24.03
C GLN A 232 -46.93 -16.87 -24.66
N ALA A 233 -46.95 -17.95 -23.88
CA ALA A 233 -47.78 -19.10 -24.16
C ALA A 233 -49.25 -18.67 -23.98
N ALA A 234 -49.92 -18.45 -25.10
CA ALA A 234 -51.38 -18.48 -25.18
C ALA A 234 -51.75 -19.82 -25.81
N GLU A 235 -52.39 -20.70 -25.05
CA GLU A 235 -53.43 -21.61 -25.52
C GLU A 235 -54.06 -22.35 -24.32
N ASP A 236 -55.36 -22.08 -24.17
CA ASP A 236 -56.48 -22.81 -23.55
C ASP A 236 -56.49 -23.20 -22.06
#